data_AF-A0A9P1GTR7-F1
#
_entry.id   AF-A0A9P1GTR7-F1
#
_cell.length_a   1.000
_cell.length_b   1.000
_cell.length_c   1.000
_cell.angle_alpha   90.00
_cell.angle_beta   90.00
_cell.angle_gamma   90.00
#
_symmetry.space_group_name_H-M   'P 1'
#
loop_
_entity.id
_entity.type
_entity.pdbx_description
1 polymer ?
#
loop_
_entity_poly.entity_id
_entity_poly.type
_entity_poly.pdbx_seq_one_letter_code
_entity_poly.pdbx_strand_id
1 'polypeptide(L)'
;MDLGVAAMVIAIPSLSALHLRLNEVDLRRSSYSFLRRCLTAAKTEMSPEMSLRCARVEKELQKMRVAFFHERGRFAVHFTFLLMLAMAVNFVYDPSLRAFSSVLFWTLLYSYFAIFHSLNMIEAPAGWQVSCFYVLFLHLFLVSNHWYWSALDLTESKLDVSALIPSERFHAVSLTLICCTMFDSKLTVPWCCFHAALQFCKSWQRFGLAQCLSSSVLCQEISVQFLTIMPIIAIEKLVRLKIEAVLETQDESSLVSGFRHVLRGVCDGDILLNSSYKILEDGSSLDRLLGHPKGTATGTSLVNLFTVDDCKRFVQFIATSANNAPSMPRGFRVTMKGRQGPVAMDLFHVPIRGQGFKGCNHLLAIKQDADQVIPDAPLEARGVPGAPSCLTPGDEMCGEG
;
A
#
# COMPACT_ATOMS: atom_id res chain seq x y z
N MET A 1 50.06 -8.63 7.54
CA MET A 1 48.63 -8.94 7.78
C MET A 1 48.59 -10.13 8.70
N ASP A 2 48.14 -9.96 9.94
CA ASP A 2 48.07 -11.05 10.89
C ASP A 2 47.10 -12.13 10.39
N LEU A 3 47.53 -13.38 10.46
CA LEU A 3 46.76 -14.57 10.10
C LEU A 3 45.36 -14.58 10.75
N GLY A 4 45.21 -13.90 11.90
CA GLY A 4 43.94 -13.71 12.61
C GLY A 4 42.92 -12.82 11.89
N VAL A 5 43.34 -11.81 11.12
CA VAL A 5 42.41 -10.92 10.39
C VAL A 5 41.87 -11.61 9.15
N ALA A 6 42.73 -12.34 8.42
CA ALA A 6 42.29 -13.17 7.30
C ALA A 6 41.37 -14.31 7.77
N ALA A 7 41.67 -14.92 8.92
CA ALA A 7 40.81 -15.91 9.54
C ALA A 7 39.45 -15.32 9.96
N MET A 8 39.40 -14.10 10.51
CA MET A 8 38.13 -13.44 10.84
C MET A 8 37.31 -13.05 9.59
N VAL A 9 37.95 -12.56 8.52
CA VAL A 9 37.26 -12.18 7.28
C VAL A 9 36.65 -13.37 6.56
N ILE A 10 37.19 -14.58 6.74
CA ILE A 10 36.62 -15.83 6.20
C ILE A 10 35.66 -16.49 7.20
N ALA A 11 36.03 -16.51 8.48
CA ALA A 11 35.23 -17.13 9.54
C ALA A 11 33.95 -16.35 9.82
N ILE A 12 33.92 -15.02 9.74
CA ILE A 12 32.70 -14.24 10.01
C ILE A 12 31.63 -14.49 8.94
N PRO A 13 31.88 -14.42 7.62
CA PRO A 13 30.88 -14.77 6.61
C PRO A 13 30.48 -16.25 6.66
N SER A 14 31.43 -17.15 6.96
CA SER A 14 31.17 -18.59 7.06
C SER A 14 30.37 -18.95 8.31
N LEU A 15 30.68 -18.34 9.46
CA LEU A 15 29.91 -18.43 10.70
C LEU A 15 28.60 -17.66 10.59
N SER A 16 28.51 -16.56 9.83
CA SER A 16 27.26 -15.86 9.55
C SER A 16 26.37 -16.67 8.60
N ALA A 17 26.92 -17.36 7.60
CA ALA A 17 26.18 -18.27 6.72
C ALA A 17 25.75 -19.56 7.46
N LEU A 18 26.63 -20.11 8.31
CA LEU A 18 26.32 -21.24 9.18
C LEU A 18 25.33 -20.84 10.29
N HIS A 19 25.46 -19.65 10.86
CA HIS A 19 24.52 -19.05 11.81
C HIS A 19 23.20 -18.77 11.12
N LEU A 20 23.16 -18.26 9.88
CA LEU A 20 21.93 -18.09 9.10
C LEU A 20 21.27 -19.43 8.79
N ARG A 21 22.01 -20.51 8.50
CA ARG A 21 21.47 -21.86 8.31
C ARG A 21 21.01 -22.53 9.61
N LEU A 22 21.75 -22.37 10.72
CA LEU A 22 21.39 -22.93 12.03
C LEU A 22 20.24 -22.12 12.67
N ASN A 23 20.20 -20.80 12.50
CA ASN A 23 19.09 -19.92 12.87
C ASN A 23 17.90 -20.00 11.91
N GLU A 24 18.04 -20.48 10.68
CA GLU A 24 16.86 -20.68 9.83
C GLU A 24 15.86 -21.65 10.48
N VAL A 25 16.37 -22.63 11.23
CA VAL A 25 15.56 -23.58 12.01
C VAL A 25 15.30 -23.04 13.42
N ASP A 26 16.31 -22.58 14.15
CA ASP A 26 16.15 -22.16 15.55
C ASP A 26 15.64 -20.73 15.75
N LEU A 27 15.86 -19.78 14.84
CA LEU A 27 15.20 -18.47 14.84
C LEU A 27 13.75 -18.64 14.37
N ARG A 28 13.45 -19.44 13.31
CA ARG A 28 12.05 -19.85 13.01
C ARG A 28 11.38 -20.64 14.12
N ARG A 29 12.11 -21.16 15.10
CA ARG A 29 11.52 -21.83 16.27
C ARG A 29 11.48 -20.91 17.49
N SER A 30 12.46 -20.05 17.67
CA SER A 30 12.67 -19.18 18.85
C SER A 30 12.06 -17.80 18.65
N SER A 31 12.36 -17.09 17.56
CA SER A 31 11.68 -15.83 17.24
C SER A 31 10.22 -16.10 16.87
N TYR A 32 9.91 -17.21 16.20
CA TYR A 32 8.53 -17.62 15.96
C TYR A 32 7.85 -18.14 17.22
N SER A 33 8.52 -18.72 18.23
CA SER A 33 7.87 -19.08 19.50
C SER A 33 7.74 -17.90 20.45
N PHE A 34 8.66 -16.95 20.44
CA PHE A 34 8.58 -15.70 21.21
C PHE A 34 7.54 -14.76 20.59
N LEU A 35 7.59 -14.50 19.28
CA LEU A 35 6.51 -13.82 18.56
C LEU A 35 5.22 -14.60 18.67
N ARG A 36 5.20 -15.95 18.59
CA ARG A 36 3.97 -16.73 18.82
C ARG A 36 3.51 -16.62 20.26
N ARG A 37 4.36 -16.50 21.29
CA ARG A 37 3.93 -16.30 22.70
C ARG A 37 3.38 -14.90 22.92
N CYS A 38 4.02 -13.86 22.38
CA CYS A 38 3.50 -12.49 22.39
C CYS A 38 2.23 -12.36 21.54
N LEU A 39 2.19 -12.99 20.38
CA LEU A 39 1.03 -13.04 19.49
C LEU A 39 -0.06 -13.95 20.05
N THR A 40 0.23 -15.05 20.75
CA THR A 40 -0.80 -15.92 21.38
C THR A 40 -1.36 -15.30 22.64
N ALA A 41 -0.58 -14.50 23.37
CA ALA A 41 -1.11 -13.62 24.42
C ALA A 41 -2.01 -12.50 23.83
N ALA A 42 -1.76 -12.08 22.58
CA ALA A 42 -2.63 -11.18 21.82
C ALA A 42 -3.66 -11.90 20.92
N LYS A 43 -3.66 -13.24 20.89
CA LYS A 43 -4.55 -14.10 20.10
C LYS A 43 -5.73 -14.50 20.97
N THR A 44 -6.41 -13.50 21.52
CA THR A 44 -7.87 -13.53 21.50
C THR A 44 -8.25 -13.97 20.09
N GLU A 45 -9.00 -15.07 19.98
CA GLU A 45 -9.27 -15.81 18.73
C GLU A 45 -9.49 -14.88 17.54
N MET A 46 -8.43 -14.67 16.76
CA MET A 46 -8.49 -13.79 15.60
C MET A 46 -9.39 -14.49 14.59
N SER A 47 -10.56 -13.90 14.31
CA SER A 47 -11.53 -14.43 13.35
C SER A 47 -10.82 -14.84 12.04
N PRO A 48 -11.21 -15.96 11.41
CA PRO A 48 -10.66 -16.38 10.12
C PRO A 48 -10.72 -15.26 9.06
N GLU A 49 -11.73 -14.39 9.14
CA GLU A 49 -11.87 -13.20 8.28
C GLU A 49 -10.75 -12.17 8.51
N MET A 50 -10.43 -11.89 9.77
CA MET A 50 -9.32 -10.98 10.13
C MET A 50 -7.98 -11.55 9.67
N SER A 51 -7.77 -12.86 9.79
CA SER A 51 -6.57 -13.55 9.28
C SER A 51 -6.41 -13.38 7.77
N LEU A 52 -7.49 -13.58 7.02
CA LEU A 52 -7.52 -13.36 5.57
C LEU A 52 -7.23 -11.90 5.22
N ARG A 53 -7.82 -10.94 5.97
CA ARG A 53 -7.57 -9.51 5.80
C ARG A 53 -6.09 -9.16 6.03
N CYS A 54 -5.49 -9.61 7.12
CA CYS A 54 -4.06 -9.42 7.38
C CYS A 54 -3.17 -10.01 6.28
N ALA A 55 -3.52 -11.19 5.75
CA ALA A 55 -2.77 -11.80 4.66
C ALA A 55 -2.86 -10.98 3.36
N ARG A 56 -4.02 -10.40 3.05
CA ARG A 56 -4.19 -9.48 1.90
C ARG A 56 -3.36 -8.20 2.07
N VAL A 57 -3.36 -7.61 3.27
CA VAL A 57 -2.55 -6.42 3.58
C VAL A 57 -1.07 -6.71 3.43
N GLU A 58 -0.57 -7.85 3.95
CA GLU A 58 0.85 -8.21 3.80
C GLU A 58 1.23 -8.48 2.35
N LYS A 59 0.32 -9.06 1.55
CA LYS A 59 0.54 -9.26 0.12
C LYS A 59 0.70 -7.93 -0.64
N GLU A 60 -0.17 -6.96 -0.39
CA GLU A 60 -0.06 -5.63 -1.01
C GLU A 60 1.16 -4.85 -0.49
N LEU A 61 1.47 -4.99 0.80
CA LEU A 61 2.69 -4.41 1.38
C LEU A 61 3.95 -4.97 0.70
N GLN A 62 3.98 -6.28 0.42
CA GLN A 62 5.10 -6.90 -0.28
C GLN A 62 5.24 -6.38 -1.72
N LYS A 63 4.13 -6.22 -2.45
CA LYS A 63 4.15 -5.60 -3.78
C LYS A 63 4.69 -4.18 -3.73
N MET A 64 4.27 -3.40 -2.74
CA MET A 64 4.75 -2.04 -2.54
C MET A 64 6.26 -2.03 -2.22
N ARG A 65 6.75 -2.92 -1.37
CA ARG A 65 8.20 -3.08 -1.08
C ARG A 65 9.00 -3.39 -2.35
N VAL A 66 8.51 -4.29 -3.20
CA VAL A 66 9.15 -4.62 -4.48
C VAL A 66 9.16 -3.41 -5.41
N ALA A 67 8.05 -2.68 -5.52
CA ALA A 67 7.98 -1.46 -6.33
C ALA A 67 8.97 -0.38 -5.85
N PHE A 68 9.00 -0.11 -4.53
CA PHE A 68 9.97 0.81 -3.93
C PHE A 68 11.41 0.35 -4.17
N PHE A 69 11.67 -0.95 -4.06
CA PHE A 69 12.99 -1.50 -4.36
C PHE A 69 13.43 -1.19 -5.79
N HIS A 70 12.57 -1.44 -6.78
CA HIS A 70 12.93 -1.18 -8.18
C HIS A 70 13.14 0.31 -8.47
N GLU A 71 12.31 1.18 -7.89
CA GLU A 71 12.43 2.63 -8.04
C GLU A 71 13.73 3.15 -7.41
N ARG A 72 14.02 2.73 -6.18
CA ARG A 72 15.22 3.16 -5.42
C ARG A 72 16.49 2.46 -5.88
N GLY A 73 16.39 1.23 -6.36
CA GLY A 73 17.51 0.45 -6.89
C GLY A 73 18.19 1.15 -8.06
N ARG A 74 17.42 1.82 -8.94
CA ARG A 74 17.99 2.66 -10.02
C ARG A 74 18.88 3.76 -9.47
N PHE A 75 18.39 4.50 -8.49
CA PHE A 75 19.17 5.54 -7.82
C PHE A 75 20.41 4.96 -7.12
N ALA A 76 20.26 3.82 -6.42
CA ALA A 76 21.35 3.16 -5.72
C ALA A 76 22.47 2.71 -6.67
N VAL A 77 22.13 2.18 -7.86
CA VAL A 77 23.13 1.80 -8.89
C VAL A 77 23.97 3.01 -9.31
N HIS A 78 23.32 4.14 -9.64
CA HIS A 78 24.04 5.35 -10.06
C HIS A 78 24.86 5.97 -8.92
N PHE A 79 24.29 6.02 -7.71
CA PHE A 79 25.00 6.51 -6.53
C PHE A 79 26.24 5.65 -6.22
N THR A 80 26.10 4.33 -6.26
CA THR A 80 27.21 3.38 -6.05
C THR A 80 28.27 3.53 -7.14
N PHE A 81 27.86 3.77 -8.39
CA PHE A 81 28.78 4.05 -9.49
C PHE A 81 29.60 5.34 -9.27
N LEU A 82 28.97 6.42 -8.82
CA LEU A 82 29.67 7.66 -8.50
C LEU A 82 30.67 7.49 -7.35
N LEU A 83 30.30 6.74 -6.30
CA LEU A 83 31.21 6.41 -5.20
C LEU A 83 32.38 5.54 -5.69
N MET A 84 32.12 4.56 -6.55
CA MET A 84 33.16 3.75 -7.17
C MET A 84 34.14 4.61 -7.98
N LEU A 85 33.65 5.57 -8.78
CA LEU A 85 34.51 6.50 -9.52
C LEU A 85 35.36 7.37 -8.58
N ALA A 86 34.77 7.92 -7.52
CA ALA A 86 35.51 8.70 -6.54
C ALA A 86 36.63 7.88 -5.88
N MET A 87 36.36 6.61 -5.56
CA MET A 87 37.36 5.70 -4.99
C MET A 87 38.43 5.31 -6.01
N ALA A 88 38.08 5.18 -7.30
CA ALA A 88 39.05 4.94 -8.36
C ALA A 88 39.99 6.14 -8.53
N VAL A 89 39.47 7.36 -8.46
CA VAL A 89 40.28 8.59 -8.46
C VAL A 89 41.24 8.60 -7.27
N ASN A 90 40.75 8.28 -6.06
CA ASN A 90 41.62 8.15 -4.88
C ASN A 90 42.73 7.12 -5.07
N PHE A 91 42.43 5.97 -5.68
CA PHE A 91 43.45 4.95 -5.99
C PHE A 91 44.49 5.42 -7.01
N VAL A 92 44.09 6.22 -8.00
CA VAL A 92 45.04 6.80 -8.97
C VAL A 92 45.98 7.81 -8.30
N TYR A 93 45.48 8.62 -7.37
CA TYR A 93 46.31 9.58 -6.63
C TYR A 93 47.20 8.92 -5.57
N ASP A 94 46.72 7.87 -4.89
CA ASP A 94 47.47 7.12 -3.89
C ASP A 94 47.26 5.60 -4.08
N PRO A 95 48.12 4.94 -4.90
CA PRO A 95 47.98 3.52 -5.21
C PRO A 95 48.46 2.65 -4.04
N SER A 96 47.63 2.56 -3.02
CA SER A 96 47.82 1.70 -1.86
C SER A 96 46.93 0.44 -1.95
N LEU A 97 47.33 -0.65 -1.28
CA LEU A 97 46.51 -1.87 -1.16
C LEU A 97 45.11 -1.57 -0.60
N ARG A 98 45.04 -0.53 0.23
CA ARG A 98 43.83 -0.01 0.83
C ARG A 98 42.89 0.61 -0.20
N ALA A 99 43.39 1.59 -0.97
CA ALA A 99 42.61 2.23 -2.00
C ALA A 99 42.17 1.20 -3.05
N PHE A 100 43.03 0.24 -3.41
CA PHE A 100 42.69 -0.91 -4.25
C PHE A 100 41.53 -1.74 -3.68
N SER A 101 41.60 -2.13 -2.40
CA SER A 101 40.53 -2.91 -1.75
C SER A 101 39.19 -2.18 -1.71
N SER A 102 39.23 -0.85 -1.57
CA SER A 102 38.04 0.00 -1.59
C SER A 102 37.42 0.04 -2.99
N VAL A 103 38.22 0.24 -4.03
CA VAL A 103 37.75 0.19 -5.43
C VAL A 103 37.15 -1.19 -5.75
N LEU A 104 37.84 -2.27 -5.38
CA LEU A 104 37.35 -3.63 -5.59
C LEU A 104 36.00 -3.85 -4.91
N PHE A 105 35.86 -3.41 -3.65
CA PHE A 105 34.59 -3.53 -2.94
C PHE A 105 33.46 -2.77 -3.64
N TRP A 106 33.66 -1.50 -3.98
CA TRP A 106 32.63 -0.70 -4.64
C TRP A 106 32.28 -1.24 -6.03
N THR A 107 33.26 -1.85 -6.72
CA THR A 107 33.04 -2.56 -7.99
C THR A 107 32.16 -3.80 -7.79
N LEU A 108 32.42 -4.61 -6.76
CA LEU A 108 31.60 -5.76 -6.42
C LEU A 108 30.19 -5.34 -6.00
N LEU A 109 30.06 -4.27 -5.21
CA LEU A 109 28.77 -3.74 -4.79
C LEU A 109 27.97 -3.19 -5.97
N TYR A 110 28.62 -2.44 -6.86
CA TYR A 110 28.01 -1.98 -8.11
C TYR A 110 27.57 -3.16 -8.96
N SER A 111 28.43 -4.16 -9.16
CA SER A 111 28.12 -5.35 -9.95
C SER A 111 26.94 -6.11 -9.36
N TYR A 112 26.89 -6.25 -8.03
CA TYR A 112 25.78 -6.85 -7.32
C TYR A 112 24.47 -6.10 -7.59
N PHE A 113 24.44 -4.77 -7.40
CA PHE A 113 23.25 -3.97 -7.68
C PHE A 113 22.85 -3.99 -9.16
N ALA A 114 23.82 -3.87 -10.05
CA ALA A 114 23.60 -3.87 -11.49
C ALA A 114 23.03 -5.22 -11.95
N ILE A 115 23.57 -6.35 -11.48
CA ILE A 115 23.08 -7.70 -11.81
C ILE A 115 21.65 -7.88 -11.27
N PHE A 116 21.42 -7.57 -10.00
CA PHE A 116 20.09 -7.76 -9.40
C PHE A 116 19.02 -6.86 -10.03
N HIS A 117 19.37 -5.63 -10.39
CA HIS A 117 18.45 -4.69 -11.02
C HIS A 117 18.23 -5.00 -12.51
N SER A 118 19.29 -5.27 -13.28
CA SER A 118 19.21 -5.54 -14.72
C SER A 118 18.54 -6.87 -15.06
N LEU A 119 18.68 -7.89 -14.21
CA LEU A 119 18.08 -9.21 -14.44
C LEU A 119 16.65 -9.32 -13.94
N ASN A 120 16.06 -8.26 -13.34
CA ASN A 120 14.73 -8.29 -12.72
C ASN A 120 14.51 -9.53 -11.82
N MET A 121 15.58 -10.02 -11.15
CA MET A 121 15.56 -11.27 -10.37
C MET A 121 14.58 -11.26 -9.18
N ILE A 122 13.91 -10.14 -8.94
CA ILE A 122 12.96 -9.91 -7.85
C ILE A 122 11.50 -10.13 -8.28
N GLU A 123 11.24 -10.43 -9.56
CA GLU A 123 9.90 -10.82 -10.02
C GLU A 123 9.41 -12.16 -9.44
N ALA A 124 10.24 -12.87 -8.66
CA ALA A 124 9.82 -14.11 -8.02
C ALA A 124 8.76 -13.86 -6.92
N PRO A 125 7.66 -14.63 -6.90
CA PRO A 125 6.54 -14.43 -5.97
C PRO A 125 6.85 -14.74 -4.50
N ALA A 126 8.09 -15.13 -4.17
CA ALA A 126 8.51 -15.46 -2.82
C ALA A 126 9.22 -14.26 -2.16
N GLY A 127 8.50 -13.54 -1.29
CA GLY A 127 9.05 -12.39 -0.55
C GLY A 127 10.34 -12.66 0.26
N TRP A 128 10.67 -13.94 0.48
CA TRP A 128 11.94 -14.39 1.07
C TRP A 128 13.17 -13.91 0.31
N GLN A 129 13.14 -13.89 -1.03
CA GLN A 129 14.31 -13.51 -1.83
C GLN A 129 14.68 -12.04 -1.63
N VAL A 130 13.68 -11.18 -1.47
CA VAL A 130 13.85 -9.75 -1.19
C VAL A 130 14.48 -9.53 0.19
N SER A 131 13.96 -10.20 1.23
CA SER A 131 14.53 -10.11 2.57
C SER A 131 15.97 -10.64 2.64
N CYS A 132 16.28 -11.76 1.98
CA CYS A 132 17.65 -12.28 1.91
C CYS A 132 18.60 -11.34 1.16
N PHE A 133 18.16 -10.76 0.04
CA PHE A 133 18.92 -9.76 -0.69
C PHE A 133 19.27 -8.57 0.21
N TYR A 134 18.28 -8.07 0.97
CA TYR A 134 18.50 -6.97 1.88
C TYR A 134 19.43 -7.31 3.03
N VAL A 135 19.29 -8.49 3.64
CA VAL A 135 20.22 -8.97 4.68
C VAL A 135 21.65 -9.00 4.13
N LEU A 136 21.84 -9.56 2.94
CA LEU A 136 23.16 -9.63 2.30
C LEU A 136 23.70 -8.24 1.99
N PHE A 137 22.88 -7.35 1.43
CA PHE A 137 23.28 -5.97 1.15
C PHE A 137 23.69 -5.22 2.41
N LEU A 138 22.86 -5.29 3.45
CA LEU A 138 23.14 -4.69 4.75
C LEU A 138 24.44 -5.24 5.35
N HIS A 139 24.67 -6.56 5.25
CA HIS A 139 25.94 -7.18 5.70
C HIS A 139 27.14 -6.69 4.90
N LEU A 140 27.06 -6.67 3.56
CA LEU A 140 28.13 -6.16 2.70
C LEU A 140 28.45 -4.71 3.04
N PHE A 141 27.42 -3.89 3.26
CA PHE A 141 27.59 -2.51 3.70
C PHE A 141 28.31 -2.43 5.06
N LEU A 142 27.91 -3.25 6.04
CA LEU A 142 28.50 -3.23 7.38
C LEU A 142 29.95 -3.72 7.39
N VAL A 143 30.26 -4.79 6.67
CA VAL A 143 31.62 -5.32 6.48
C VAL A 143 32.52 -4.25 5.86
N SER A 144 32.03 -3.55 4.83
CA SER A 144 32.84 -2.56 4.13
C SER A 144 33.07 -1.29 4.91
N ASN A 145 32.08 -0.87 5.69
CA ASN A 145 32.29 0.18 6.66
C ASN A 145 33.34 -0.27 7.68
N HIS A 146 33.19 -1.46 8.27
CA HIS A 146 34.18 -1.95 9.23
C HIS A 146 35.58 -2.01 8.64
N TRP A 147 35.75 -2.55 7.43
CA TRP A 147 37.02 -2.64 6.72
C TRP A 147 37.64 -1.28 6.41
N TYR A 148 36.84 -0.34 5.89
CA TYR A 148 37.30 1.01 5.58
C TYR A 148 37.84 1.72 6.84
N TRP A 149 37.15 1.54 7.97
CA TRP A 149 37.52 2.14 9.25
C TRP A 149 38.67 1.46 9.96
N SER A 150 38.71 0.12 9.99
CA SER A 150 39.81 -0.61 10.63
C SER A 150 41.14 -0.39 9.89
N ALA A 151 41.09 -0.19 8.57
CA ALA A 151 42.26 0.23 7.81
C ALA A 151 42.73 1.65 8.16
N LEU A 152 41.84 2.52 8.70
CA LEU A 152 42.11 3.93 9.04
C LEU A 152 42.83 4.01 10.39
N ASP A 153 42.38 3.20 11.35
CA ASP A 153 42.98 3.08 12.67
C ASP A 153 44.43 2.52 12.64
N LEU A 154 44.78 1.71 11.64
CA LEU A 154 46.11 1.07 11.54
C LEU A 154 47.21 1.97 11.00
N THR A 155 46.87 3.07 10.30
CA THR A 155 47.85 3.86 9.54
C THR A 155 48.30 5.15 10.23
N GLU A 156 47.55 5.67 11.20
CA GLU A 156 47.98 6.85 11.96
C GLU A 156 47.63 6.72 13.44
N SER A 157 48.65 6.60 14.30
CA SER A 157 48.50 6.69 15.77
C SER A 157 48.11 8.08 16.28
N LYS A 158 47.79 9.02 15.37
CA LYS A 158 47.42 10.42 15.65
C LYS A 158 46.32 10.93 14.73
N LEU A 159 45.49 10.05 14.16
CA LEU A 159 44.41 10.49 13.30
C LEU A 159 43.45 11.36 14.11
N ASP A 160 43.25 12.59 13.63
CA ASP A 160 42.52 13.63 14.33
C ASP A 160 41.07 13.20 14.54
N VAL A 161 40.63 13.13 15.81
CA VAL A 161 39.28 12.69 16.22
C VAL A 161 38.18 13.45 15.46
N SER A 162 38.51 14.66 14.99
CA SER A 162 37.69 15.52 14.15
C SER A 162 37.25 14.89 12.82
N ALA A 163 38.07 14.03 12.20
CA ALA A 163 37.78 13.40 10.90
C ALA A 163 36.88 12.15 11.01
N LEU A 164 36.84 11.53 12.19
CA LEU A 164 36.09 10.30 12.45
C LEU A 164 34.58 10.58 12.58
N ILE A 165 34.23 11.68 13.26
CA ILE A 165 32.85 12.04 13.60
C ILE A 165 31.97 12.23 12.35
N PRO A 166 32.34 13.04 11.33
CA PRO A 166 31.47 13.29 10.17
C PRO A 166 31.12 12.01 9.42
N SER A 167 32.01 11.03 9.45
CA SER A 167 31.87 9.83 8.66
C SER A 167 31.04 8.75 9.36
N GLU A 168 31.11 8.67 10.68
CA GLU A 168 30.14 7.91 11.49
C GLU A 168 28.72 8.46 11.32
N ARG A 169 28.57 9.79 11.24
CA ARG A 169 27.29 10.43 10.93
C ARG A 169 26.80 10.08 9.54
N PHE A 170 27.68 10.17 8.53
CA PHE A 170 27.35 9.78 7.16
C PHE A 170 26.90 8.32 7.07
N HIS A 171 27.56 7.44 7.83
CA HIS A 171 27.19 6.03 7.92
C HIS A 171 25.82 5.82 8.56
N ALA A 172 25.52 6.49 9.68
CA ALA A 172 24.22 6.42 10.33
C ALA A 172 23.10 6.93 9.42
N VAL A 173 23.34 8.02 8.68
CA VAL A 173 22.40 8.56 7.69
C VAL A 173 22.21 7.57 6.54
N SER A 174 23.28 7.00 6.00
CA SER A 174 23.21 6.02 4.92
C SER A 174 22.44 4.77 5.34
N LEU A 175 22.70 4.27 6.55
CA LEU A 175 21.96 3.14 7.11
C LEU A 175 20.49 3.49 7.28
N THR A 176 20.17 4.66 7.82
CA THR A 176 18.78 5.13 7.95
C THR A 176 18.08 5.19 6.60
N LEU A 177 18.73 5.72 5.57
CA LEU A 177 18.18 5.78 4.22
C LEU A 177 17.91 4.37 3.67
N ILE A 178 18.86 3.45 3.81
CA ILE A 178 18.69 2.05 3.38
C ILE A 178 17.52 1.40 4.13
N CYS A 179 17.50 1.53 5.45
CA CYS A 179 16.46 1.01 6.32
C CYS A 179 15.07 1.57 5.97
N CYS A 180 15.00 2.86 5.65
CA CYS A 180 13.78 3.50 5.15
C CYS A 180 13.36 2.93 3.79
N THR A 181 14.28 2.58 2.88
CA THR A 181 13.88 1.97 1.60
C THR A 181 13.27 0.57 1.74
N MET A 182 13.55 -0.13 2.85
CA MET A 182 13.07 -1.49 3.06
C MET A 182 11.65 -1.57 3.62
N PHE A 183 11.23 -0.60 4.44
CA PHE A 183 9.94 -0.58 5.17
C PHE A 183 9.52 -1.96 5.74
N ASP A 184 10.49 -2.71 6.26
CA ASP A 184 10.28 -4.01 6.90
C ASP A 184 10.85 -3.94 8.32
N SER A 185 10.04 -3.48 9.26
CA SER A 185 10.43 -3.35 10.67
C SER A 185 10.90 -4.67 11.27
N LYS A 186 10.39 -5.83 10.82
CA LYS A 186 10.79 -7.15 11.35
C LYS A 186 12.24 -7.45 11.04
N LEU A 187 12.74 -6.99 9.90
CA LEU A 187 14.13 -7.16 9.50
C LEU A 187 15.00 -5.98 9.97
N THR A 188 14.46 -4.77 9.84
CA THR A 188 15.22 -3.53 9.99
C THR A 188 15.48 -3.19 11.45
N VAL A 189 14.50 -3.42 12.36
CA VAL A 189 14.68 -3.12 13.79
C VAL A 189 15.78 -3.99 14.42
N PRO A 190 15.78 -5.33 14.27
CA PRO A 190 16.88 -6.15 14.78
C PRO A 190 18.24 -5.74 14.19
N TRP A 191 18.26 -5.34 12.93
CA TRP A 191 19.47 -4.86 12.28
C TRP A 191 20.01 -3.57 12.88
N CYS A 192 19.15 -2.58 13.11
CA CYS A 192 19.52 -1.34 13.81
C CYS A 192 20.04 -1.64 15.22
N CYS A 193 19.40 -2.54 15.96
CA CYS A 193 19.87 -2.95 17.29
C CYS A 193 21.25 -3.62 17.24
N PHE A 194 21.49 -4.50 16.26
CA PHE A 194 22.79 -5.13 16.06
C PHE A 194 23.87 -4.11 15.72
N HIS A 195 23.54 -3.17 14.84
CA HIS A 195 24.42 -2.05 14.48
C HIS A 195 24.75 -1.18 15.69
N ALA A 196 23.76 -0.84 16.52
CA ALA A 196 23.94 -0.11 17.77
C ALA A 196 24.92 -0.82 18.71
N ALA A 197 24.78 -2.14 18.87
CA ALA A 197 25.69 -2.94 19.69
C ALA A 197 27.13 -2.90 19.14
N LEU A 198 27.30 -2.99 17.82
CA LEU A 198 28.62 -2.87 17.19
C LEU A 198 29.23 -1.48 17.39
N GLN A 199 28.43 -0.42 17.27
CA GLN A 199 28.89 0.94 17.52
C GLN A 199 29.30 1.12 19.00
N PHE A 200 28.50 0.62 19.93
CA PHE A 200 28.84 0.63 21.34
C PHE A 200 30.16 -0.10 21.63
N CYS A 201 30.37 -1.29 21.05
CA CYS A 201 31.63 -2.04 21.18
C CYS A 201 32.82 -1.27 20.61
N LYS A 202 32.66 -0.58 19.47
CA LYS A 202 33.72 0.26 18.88
C LYS A 202 34.04 1.45 19.76
N SER A 203 33.03 2.17 20.24
CA SER A 203 33.22 3.29 21.17
C SER A 203 33.93 2.82 22.43
N TRP A 204 33.53 1.67 23.00
CA TRP A 204 34.19 1.06 24.15
C TRP A 204 35.67 0.82 23.89
N GLN A 205 36.02 0.22 22.75
CA GLN A 205 37.41 -0.07 22.40
C GLN A 205 38.26 1.20 22.26
N ARG A 206 37.68 2.30 21.76
CA ARG A 206 38.40 3.56 21.51
C ARG A 206 38.58 4.42 22.75
N PHE A 207 37.52 4.62 23.52
CA PHE A 207 37.54 5.55 24.67
C PHE A 207 37.70 4.84 26.02
N GLY A 208 37.64 3.51 26.03
CA GLY A 208 37.58 2.72 27.25
C GLY A 208 36.23 2.85 27.96
N LEU A 209 36.07 2.04 29.02
CA LEU A 209 34.81 1.89 29.73
C LEU A 209 34.36 3.18 30.44
N ALA A 210 35.31 3.88 31.06
CA ALA A 210 35.02 5.04 31.92
C ALA A 210 34.44 6.23 31.12
N GLN A 211 34.92 6.48 29.90
CA GLN A 211 34.41 7.55 29.05
C GLN A 211 33.15 7.15 28.28
N CYS A 212 33.02 5.89 27.87
CA CYS A 212 31.81 5.41 27.17
C CYS A 212 30.56 5.42 28.04
N LEU A 213 30.73 5.22 29.35
CA LEU A 213 29.63 5.32 30.32
C LEU A 213 29.28 6.75 30.71
N SER A 214 29.90 7.77 30.09
CA SER A 214 29.41 9.13 30.21
C SER A 214 27.96 9.18 29.74
N SER A 215 27.07 9.67 30.61
CA SER A 215 25.63 9.75 30.36
C SER A 215 25.31 10.46 29.03
N SER A 216 26.11 11.46 28.67
CA SER A 216 25.99 12.19 27.40
C SER A 216 26.16 11.31 26.16
N VAL A 217 27.18 10.44 26.14
CA VAL A 217 27.46 9.53 25.02
C VAL A 217 26.38 8.48 24.91
N LEU A 218 25.99 7.87 26.04
CA LEU A 218 24.93 6.87 26.06
C LEU A 218 23.58 7.46 25.58
N CYS A 219 23.21 8.65 26.08
CA CYS A 219 22.00 9.35 25.64
C CYS A 219 22.05 9.67 24.14
N GLN A 220 23.20 10.07 23.61
CA GLN A 220 23.36 10.34 22.19
C GLN A 220 23.18 9.08 21.34
N GLU A 221 23.82 7.97 21.70
CA GLU A 221 23.69 6.70 20.95
C GLU A 221 22.26 6.18 20.97
N ILE A 222 21.60 6.20 22.14
CA ILE A 222 20.19 5.82 22.25
C ILE A 222 19.32 6.74 21.39
N SER A 223 19.58 8.05 21.40
CA SER A 223 18.82 9.02 20.62
C SER A 223 18.97 8.79 19.12
N VAL A 224 20.18 8.51 18.63
CA VAL A 224 20.42 8.20 17.21
C VAL A 224 19.67 6.94 16.80
N GLN A 225 19.69 5.89 17.62
CA GLN A 225 18.97 4.64 17.32
C GLN A 225 17.46 4.83 17.35
N PHE A 226 16.95 5.59 18.33
CA PHE A 226 15.53 5.93 18.40
C PHE A 226 15.08 6.73 17.17
N LEU A 227 15.85 7.75 16.78
CA LEU A 227 15.60 8.56 15.59
C LEU A 227 15.71 7.77 14.29
N THR A 228 16.45 6.67 14.28
CA THR A 228 16.55 5.76 13.12
C THR A 228 15.36 4.79 13.07
N ILE A 229 15.04 4.15 14.19
CA ILE A 229 14.03 3.08 14.28
C ILE A 229 12.60 3.62 14.19
N MET A 230 12.30 4.73 14.87
CA MET A 230 10.93 5.24 14.97
C MET A 230 10.32 5.64 13.62
N PRO A 231 11.02 6.36 12.72
CA PRO A 231 10.48 6.66 11.40
C PRO A 231 10.15 5.41 10.58
N ILE A 232 10.95 4.35 10.69
CA ILE A 232 10.73 3.10 9.95
C ILE A 232 9.42 2.44 10.40
N ILE A 233 9.22 2.33 11.73
CA ILE A 233 7.99 1.78 12.31
C ILE A 233 6.79 2.66 11.95
N ALA A 234 6.94 3.99 12.06
CA ALA A 234 5.87 4.94 11.75
C ALA A 234 5.46 4.86 10.28
N ILE A 235 6.41 4.86 9.34
CA ILE A 235 6.11 4.79 7.91
C ILE A 235 5.48 3.44 7.55
N GLU A 236 6.01 2.31 8.05
CA GLU A 236 5.39 1.00 7.80
C GLU A 236 3.95 0.97 8.33
N LYS A 237 3.71 1.49 9.53
CA LYS A 237 2.36 1.55 10.11
C LYS A 237 1.43 2.42 9.27
N LEU A 238 1.87 3.60 8.84
CA LEU A 238 1.09 4.49 7.97
C LEU A 238 0.75 3.83 6.62
N VAL A 239 1.72 3.13 6.03
CA VAL A 239 1.52 2.38 4.78
C VAL A 239 0.51 1.25 4.98
N ARG A 240 0.62 0.47 6.07
CA ARG A 240 -0.35 -0.59 6.39
C ARG A 240 -1.76 -0.04 6.55
N LEU A 241 -1.93 1.04 7.31
CA LEU A 241 -3.23 1.71 7.50
C LEU A 241 -3.80 2.21 6.15
N LYS A 242 -2.94 2.77 5.29
CA LYS A 242 -3.36 3.22 3.96
C LYS A 242 -3.81 2.03 3.09
N ILE A 243 -3.06 0.93 3.08
CA ILE A 243 -3.42 -0.29 2.35
C ILE A 243 -4.74 -0.85 2.87
N GLU A 244 -4.91 -0.93 4.20
CA GLU A 244 -6.14 -1.38 4.84
C GLU A 244 -7.34 -0.54 4.42
N ALA A 245 -7.21 0.79 4.42
CA ALA A 245 -8.25 1.69 3.97
C ALA A 245 -8.59 1.50 2.48
N VAL A 246 -7.57 1.34 1.61
CA VAL A 246 -7.78 1.10 0.18
C VAL A 246 -8.50 -0.23 -0.06
N LEU A 247 -8.06 -1.30 0.60
CA LEU A 247 -8.70 -2.62 0.48
C LEU A 247 -10.15 -2.60 0.97
N GLU A 248 -10.43 -1.88 2.05
CA GLU A 248 -11.80 -1.70 2.56
C GLU A 248 -12.68 -0.99 1.54
N THR A 249 -12.21 0.12 0.96
CA THR A 249 -12.95 0.82 -0.11
C THR A 249 -13.13 -0.02 -1.37
N GLN A 250 -12.14 -0.86 -1.72
CA GLN A 250 -12.22 -1.75 -2.87
C GLN A 250 -13.23 -2.88 -2.63
N ASP A 251 -13.20 -3.52 -1.47
CA ASP A 251 -14.15 -4.56 -1.09
C ASP A 251 -15.59 -4.01 -1.08
N GLU A 252 -15.80 -2.82 -0.52
CA GLU A 252 -17.09 -2.11 -0.56
C GLU A 252 -17.55 -1.86 -1.99
N SER A 253 -16.69 -1.27 -2.83
CA SER A 253 -17.05 -0.98 -4.22
C SER A 253 -17.35 -2.24 -5.04
N SER A 254 -16.61 -3.32 -4.79
CA SER A 254 -16.80 -4.62 -5.44
C SER A 254 -18.11 -5.26 -5.00
N LEU A 255 -18.46 -5.17 -3.71
CA LEU A 255 -19.74 -5.65 -3.20
C LEU A 255 -20.90 -4.88 -3.82
N VAL A 256 -20.84 -3.54 -3.84
CA VAL A 256 -21.89 -2.70 -4.45
C VAL A 256 -22.03 -3.00 -5.94
N SER A 257 -20.92 -3.10 -6.67
CA SER A 257 -20.92 -3.45 -8.09
C SER A 257 -21.53 -4.84 -8.34
N GLY A 258 -21.15 -5.84 -7.53
CA GLY A 258 -21.73 -7.18 -7.58
C GLY A 258 -23.24 -7.19 -7.32
N PHE A 259 -23.71 -6.46 -6.31
CA PHE A 259 -25.14 -6.30 -6.04
C PHE A 259 -25.87 -5.65 -7.21
N ARG A 260 -25.33 -4.55 -7.75
CA ARG A 260 -25.92 -3.89 -8.93
C ARG A 260 -26.03 -4.83 -10.13
N HIS A 261 -25.01 -5.64 -10.38
CA HIS A 261 -25.02 -6.59 -11.47
C HIS A 261 -26.16 -7.62 -11.32
N VAL A 262 -26.35 -8.15 -10.11
CA VAL A 262 -27.46 -9.07 -9.81
C VAL A 262 -28.81 -8.35 -9.92
N LEU A 263 -28.93 -7.14 -9.37
CA LEU A 263 -30.17 -6.36 -9.37
C LEU A 263 -30.61 -5.98 -10.78
N ARG A 264 -29.69 -5.66 -11.70
CA ARG A 264 -30.03 -5.38 -13.11
C ARG A 264 -30.67 -6.56 -13.84
N GLY A 265 -30.51 -7.78 -13.34
CA GLY A 265 -31.21 -8.96 -13.86
C GLY A 265 -32.62 -9.16 -13.30
N VAL A 266 -32.99 -8.48 -12.20
CA VAL A 266 -34.22 -8.75 -11.43
C VAL A 266 -35.13 -7.51 -11.32
N CYS A 267 -34.54 -6.32 -11.34
CA CYS A 267 -35.18 -5.03 -11.11
C CYS A 267 -35.05 -4.13 -12.35
N ASP A 268 -35.97 -3.19 -12.52
CA ASP A 268 -36.00 -2.27 -13.68
C ASP A 268 -34.98 -1.13 -13.56
N GLY A 269 -34.48 -0.89 -12.35
CA GLY A 269 -33.44 0.09 -12.07
C GLY A 269 -32.81 -0.08 -10.69
N ASP A 270 -31.67 0.57 -10.51
CA ASP A 270 -31.01 0.75 -9.22
C ASP A 270 -30.55 2.20 -9.06
N ILE A 271 -30.55 2.72 -7.83
CA ILE A 271 -30.04 4.04 -7.48
C ILE A 271 -29.25 3.99 -6.17
N LEU A 272 -28.17 4.78 -6.08
CA LEU A 272 -27.39 4.94 -4.87
C LEU A 272 -27.70 6.29 -4.23
N LEU A 273 -28.13 6.26 -2.96
CA LEU A 273 -28.40 7.46 -2.17
C LEU A 273 -27.32 7.70 -1.12
N ASN A 274 -27.08 8.96 -0.80
CA ASN A 274 -26.31 9.36 0.38
C ASN A 274 -27.16 9.40 1.66
N SER A 275 -26.52 9.76 2.77
CA SER A 275 -27.15 9.95 4.09
C SER A 275 -28.24 11.02 4.16
N SER A 276 -28.33 11.91 3.16
CA SER A 276 -29.41 12.90 3.00
C SER A 276 -30.44 12.48 1.94
N TYR A 277 -30.44 11.21 1.56
CA TYR A 277 -31.32 10.62 0.54
C TYR A 277 -31.21 11.26 -0.85
N LYS A 278 -30.07 11.92 -1.15
CA LYS A 278 -29.78 12.44 -2.49
C LYS A 278 -29.15 11.37 -3.36
N ILE A 279 -29.57 11.31 -4.61
CA ILE A 279 -29.06 10.38 -5.61
C ILE A 279 -27.61 10.80 -5.97
N LEU A 280 -26.64 9.96 -5.64
CA LEU A 280 -25.20 10.26 -5.79
C LEU A 280 -24.67 10.01 -7.21
N GLU A 281 -25.17 8.97 -7.86
CA GLU A 281 -24.67 8.45 -9.14
C GLU A 281 -25.80 8.38 -10.17
N ASP A 282 -25.49 7.84 -11.36
CA ASP A 282 -26.36 7.71 -12.53
C ASP A 282 -27.84 7.41 -12.19
N GLY A 283 -28.66 8.46 -12.17
CA GLY A 283 -30.10 8.37 -11.99
C GLY A 283 -30.87 8.03 -13.27
N SER A 284 -30.20 7.64 -14.36
CA SER A 284 -30.84 7.41 -15.66
C SER A 284 -31.91 6.32 -15.65
N SER A 285 -31.74 5.29 -14.82
CA SER A 285 -32.74 4.24 -14.61
C SER A 285 -34.04 4.83 -14.06
N LEU A 286 -33.93 5.69 -13.04
CA LEU A 286 -35.06 6.38 -12.44
C LEU A 286 -35.66 7.43 -13.39
N ASP A 287 -34.84 8.18 -14.11
CA ASP A 287 -35.31 9.13 -15.12
C ASP A 287 -36.16 8.43 -16.18
N ARG A 288 -35.69 7.28 -16.68
CA ARG A 288 -36.44 6.45 -17.64
C ARG A 288 -37.77 5.98 -17.06
N LEU A 289 -37.77 5.48 -15.82
CA LEU A 289 -38.96 4.96 -15.17
C LEU A 289 -40.00 6.05 -14.87
N LEU A 290 -39.55 7.27 -14.55
CA LEU A 290 -40.43 8.41 -14.28
C LEU A 290 -40.75 9.25 -15.53
N GLY A 291 -40.16 8.93 -16.68
CA GLY A 291 -40.31 9.69 -17.92
C GLY A 291 -39.65 11.08 -17.89
N HIS A 292 -38.66 11.30 -17.01
CA HIS A 292 -37.90 12.54 -16.95
C HIS A 292 -36.76 12.58 -17.99
N PRO A 293 -36.29 13.79 -18.39
CA PRO A 293 -35.10 13.92 -19.21
C PRO A 293 -33.88 13.29 -18.51
N LYS A 294 -32.96 12.69 -19.29
CA LYS A 294 -31.74 12.07 -18.74
C LYS A 294 -30.93 13.07 -17.91
N GLY A 295 -30.52 12.64 -16.71
CA GLY A 295 -29.70 13.42 -15.78
C GLY A 295 -30.52 14.25 -14.78
N THR A 296 -31.85 14.26 -14.87
CA THR A 296 -32.71 15.08 -13.99
C THR A 296 -32.71 14.56 -12.55
N ALA A 297 -32.71 13.23 -12.36
CA ALA A 297 -32.74 12.62 -11.04
C ALA A 297 -31.44 12.80 -10.25
N THR A 298 -30.29 12.85 -10.93
CA THR A 298 -28.98 12.87 -10.26
C THR A 298 -28.82 14.13 -9.41
N GLY A 299 -28.41 13.98 -8.15
CA GLY A 299 -28.28 15.08 -7.19
C GLY A 299 -29.59 15.52 -6.52
N THR A 300 -30.75 15.07 -6.99
CA THR A 300 -32.04 15.35 -6.34
C THR A 300 -32.26 14.44 -5.13
N SER A 301 -33.00 14.93 -4.13
CA SER A 301 -33.43 14.09 -3.01
C SER A 301 -34.59 13.21 -3.47
N LEU A 302 -34.44 11.89 -3.31
CA LEU A 302 -35.49 10.92 -3.67
C LEU A 302 -36.81 11.23 -2.94
N VAL A 303 -36.72 11.77 -1.73
CA VAL A 303 -37.88 12.11 -0.90
C VAL A 303 -38.79 13.14 -1.56
N ASN A 304 -38.25 14.02 -2.39
CA ASN A 304 -39.04 15.04 -3.11
C ASN A 304 -39.92 14.42 -4.22
N LEU A 305 -39.56 13.22 -4.69
CA LEU A 305 -40.29 12.48 -5.71
C LEU A 305 -41.48 11.71 -5.12
N PHE A 306 -41.58 11.58 -3.80
CA PHE A 306 -42.68 10.90 -3.12
C PHE A 306 -43.89 11.82 -2.87
N THR A 307 -45.02 11.18 -2.57
CA THR A 307 -46.15 11.82 -1.90
C THR A 307 -45.79 12.13 -0.43
N VAL A 308 -46.56 13.02 0.21
CA VAL A 308 -46.28 13.43 1.60
C VAL A 308 -46.39 12.25 2.58
N ASP A 309 -47.33 11.33 2.34
CA ASP A 309 -47.55 10.15 3.19
C ASP A 309 -46.44 9.11 3.01
N ASP A 310 -46.00 8.86 1.77
CA ASP A 310 -44.93 7.90 1.49
C ASP A 310 -43.56 8.39 1.96
N CYS A 311 -43.33 9.70 2.01
CA CYS A 311 -42.10 10.29 2.53
C CYS A 311 -41.79 9.82 3.98
N LYS A 312 -42.78 9.93 4.89
CA LYS A 312 -42.59 9.52 6.29
C LYS A 312 -42.36 8.01 6.40
N ARG A 313 -43.12 7.22 5.64
CA ARG A 313 -43.00 5.76 5.61
C ARG A 313 -41.66 5.32 5.04
N PHE A 314 -41.15 6.00 4.02
CA PHE A 314 -39.84 5.77 3.43
C PHE A 314 -38.71 5.97 4.44
N VAL A 315 -38.71 7.11 5.15
CA VAL A 315 -37.69 7.38 6.17
C VAL A 315 -37.71 6.31 7.26
N GLN A 316 -38.90 5.88 7.71
CA GLN A 316 -39.05 4.79 8.67
C GLN A 316 -38.56 3.44 8.11
N PHE A 317 -38.85 3.16 6.84
CA PHE A 317 -38.40 1.95 6.15
C PHE A 317 -36.87 1.89 6.09
N ILE A 318 -36.21 2.96 5.67
CA ILE A 318 -34.74 3.04 5.63
C ILE A 318 -34.13 2.90 7.02
N ALA A 319 -34.67 3.60 8.03
CA ALA A 319 -34.17 3.50 9.41
C ALA A 319 -34.31 2.08 9.98
N THR A 320 -35.46 1.43 9.72
CA THR A 320 -35.73 0.06 10.20
C THR A 320 -34.83 -0.95 9.50
N SER A 321 -34.64 -0.80 8.18
CA SER A 321 -33.78 -1.68 7.40
C SER A 321 -32.29 -1.41 7.61
N ALA A 322 -31.90 -0.21 8.05
CA ALA A 322 -30.53 0.07 8.42
C ALA A 322 -30.17 -0.58 9.75
N ASN A 323 -31.08 -0.62 10.74
CA ASN A 323 -30.77 -1.14 12.09
C ASN A 323 -30.85 -2.66 12.20
N ASN A 324 -31.72 -3.28 11.42
CA ASN A 324 -31.82 -4.73 11.36
C ASN A 324 -30.97 -5.22 10.19
N ALA A 325 -30.20 -6.30 10.37
CA ALA A 325 -29.60 -7.03 9.27
C ALA A 325 -30.53 -8.21 8.94
N PRO A 326 -31.69 -8.01 8.27
CA PRO A 326 -32.54 -9.12 7.93
C PRO A 326 -31.82 -10.01 6.90
N SER A 327 -32.07 -11.32 6.98
CA SER A 327 -31.61 -12.30 5.99
C SER A 327 -32.25 -12.09 4.60
N MET A 328 -33.26 -11.23 4.48
CA MET A 328 -33.95 -10.93 3.23
C MET A 328 -34.23 -9.41 3.12
N PRO A 329 -33.96 -8.77 1.96
CA PRO A 329 -34.30 -7.37 1.73
C PRO A 329 -35.80 -7.13 1.88
N ARG A 330 -36.20 -6.13 2.66
CA ARG A 330 -37.61 -5.75 2.77
C ARG A 330 -38.01 -4.96 1.53
N GLY A 331 -39.13 -5.33 0.92
CA GLY A 331 -39.78 -4.54 -0.13
C GLY A 331 -40.64 -3.43 0.47
N PHE A 332 -40.65 -2.27 -0.18
CA PHE A 332 -41.47 -1.13 0.21
C PHE A 332 -42.15 -0.54 -1.03
N ARG A 333 -43.48 -0.69 -1.10
CA ARG A 333 -44.28 -0.15 -2.20
C ARG A 333 -44.55 1.32 -1.99
N VAL A 334 -44.28 2.12 -3.02
CA VAL A 334 -44.41 3.57 -3.04
C VAL A 334 -45.07 4.04 -4.31
N THR A 335 -45.64 5.24 -4.28
CA THR A 335 -46.04 5.95 -5.49
C THR A 335 -45.13 7.18 -5.68
N MET A 336 -44.39 7.20 -6.78
CA MET A 336 -43.52 8.32 -7.15
C MET A 336 -44.20 9.24 -8.17
N LYS A 337 -43.85 10.53 -8.15
CA LYS A 337 -44.31 11.52 -9.13
C LYS A 337 -43.53 11.35 -10.43
N GLY A 338 -44.17 10.75 -11.43
CA GLY A 338 -43.65 10.70 -12.80
C GLY A 338 -44.18 11.85 -13.66
N ARG A 339 -43.53 12.09 -14.80
CA ARG A 339 -43.90 13.14 -15.76
C ARG A 339 -45.30 12.93 -16.35
N GLN A 340 -45.68 11.69 -16.59
CA GLN A 340 -46.99 11.31 -17.16
C GLN A 340 -48.04 11.00 -16.09
N GLY A 341 -47.69 11.13 -14.81
CA GLY A 341 -48.56 10.77 -13.69
C GLY A 341 -47.84 9.97 -12.61
N PRO A 342 -48.56 9.54 -11.57
CA PRO A 342 -48.02 8.73 -10.49
C PRO A 342 -47.59 7.33 -10.98
N VAL A 343 -46.37 6.91 -10.61
CA VAL A 343 -45.80 5.60 -10.94
C VAL A 343 -45.65 4.78 -9.66
N ALA A 344 -46.33 3.63 -9.60
CA ALA A 344 -46.25 2.70 -8.48
C ALA A 344 -45.02 1.80 -8.64
N MET A 345 -44.23 1.68 -7.57
CA MET A 345 -42.96 0.95 -7.61
C MET A 345 -42.70 0.25 -6.28
N ASP A 346 -42.02 -0.88 -6.34
CA ASP A 346 -41.46 -1.58 -5.20
C ASP A 346 -39.98 -1.21 -5.04
N LEU A 347 -39.63 -0.75 -3.84
CA LEU A 347 -38.26 -0.42 -3.45
C LEU A 347 -37.67 -1.51 -2.57
N PHE A 348 -36.48 -1.97 -2.91
CA PHE A 348 -35.70 -2.89 -2.09
C PHE A 348 -34.46 -2.17 -1.59
N HIS A 349 -34.24 -2.17 -0.28
CA HIS A 349 -33.15 -1.41 0.33
C HIS A 349 -32.04 -2.32 0.85
N VAL A 350 -30.80 -1.92 0.52
CA VAL A 350 -29.57 -2.50 1.06
C VAL A 350 -28.73 -1.37 1.67
N PRO A 351 -28.55 -1.35 3.00
CA PRO A 351 -27.67 -0.36 3.63
C PRO A 351 -26.22 -0.67 3.28
N ILE A 352 -25.50 0.32 2.75
CA ILE A 352 -24.06 0.22 2.52
C ILE A 352 -23.38 0.91 3.70
N ARG A 353 -22.84 0.09 4.61
CA ARG A 353 -22.05 0.54 5.75
C ARG A 353 -20.58 0.39 5.36
N GLY A 354 -19.95 1.50 5.03
CA GLY A 354 -18.57 1.49 4.58
C GLY A 354 -17.80 2.72 5.04
N GLN A 355 -16.53 2.54 5.39
CA GLN A 355 -15.65 3.62 5.85
C GLN A 355 -15.35 4.65 4.74
N GLY A 356 -15.55 4.28 3.47
CA GLY A 356 -15.30 5.16 2.33
C GLY A 356 -16.32 6.31 2.18
N PHE A 357 -17.48 6.22 2.83
CA PHE A 357 -18.55 7.20 2.67
C PHE A 357 -18.78 8.03 3.95
N LYS A 358 -19.08 9.32 3.77
CA LYS A 358 -19.49 10.19 4.88
C LYS A 358 -20.93 9.85 5.32
N GLY A 359 -21.05 8.80 6.13
CA GLY A 359 -22.30 8.32 6.71
C GLY A 359 -22.82 7.03 6.06
N CYS A 360 -24.07 6.67 6.37
CA CYS A 360 -24.72 5.50 5.78
C CYS A 360 -25.20 5.84 4.37
N ASN A 361 -24.69 5.12 3.38
CA ASN A 361 -25.24 5.16 2.02
C ASN A 361 -26.30 4.07 1.86
N HIS A 362 -27.20 4.28 0.91
CA HIS A 362 -28.36 3.43 0.71
C HIS A 362 -28.43 3.01 -0.76
N LEU A 363 -28.26 1.74 -1.06
CA LEU A 363 -28.55 1.19 -2.39
C LEU A 363 -30.01 0.81 -2.43
N LEU A 364 -30.73 1.33 -3.43
CA LEU A 364 -32.12 0.99 -3.68
C LEU A 364 -32.24 0.29 -5.03
N ALA A 365 -32.82 -0.90 -5.03
CA ALA A 365 -33.33 -1.52 -6.24
C ALA A 365 -34.79 -1.12 -6.44
N ILE A 366 -35.17 -0.87 -7.69
CA ILE A 366 -36.48 -0.37 -8.06
C ILE A 366 -37.11 -1.35 -9.03
N LYS A 367 -38.31 -1.81 -8.70
CA LYS A 367 -39.13 -2.60 -9.60
C LYS A 367 -40.43 -1.86 -9.85
N GLN A 368 -40.74 -1.58 -11.10
CA GLN A 368 -42.01 -1.01 -11.48
C GLN A 368 -43.11 -2.06 -11.29
N ASP A 369 -44.24 -1.61 -10.77
CA ASP A 369 -45.40 -2.45 -10.56
C ASP A 369 -45.97 -2.94 -11.89
N ALA A 370 -46.08 -4.26 -12.06
CA ALA A 370 -46.56 -4.88 -13.30
C ALA A 370 -48.04 -4.62 -13.55
N ASP A 371 -48.81 -4.34 -12.48
CA ASP A 371 -50.26 -4.12 -12.57
C ASP A 371 -50.60 -2.69 -13.02
N GLN A 372 -49.61 -1.79 -13.16
CA GLN A 372 -49.84 -0.50 -13.78
C GLN A 372 -50.08 -0.67 -15.28
N VAL A 373 -51.35 -0.62 -15.66
CA VAL A 373 -51.77 -0.46 -17.05
C VAL A 373 -51.16 0.84 -17.56
N ILE A 374 -50.09 0.74 -18.34
CA ILE A 374 -49.59 1.86 -19.13
C ILE A 374 -50.76 2.25 -20.03
N PRO A 375 -51.29 3.50 -19.93
CA PRO A 375 -52.33 3.94 -20.83
C PRO A 375 -51.83 3.71 -22.24
N ASP A 376 -52.53 2.87 -23.02
CA ASP A 376 -52.13 2.54 -24.38
C ASP A 376 -51.69 3.81 -25.09
N ALA A 377 -50.48 3.78 -25.65
CA ALA A 377 -49.86 4.93 -26.29
C ALA A 377 -50.91 5.67 -27.12
N PRO A 378 -51.10 6.99 -26.94
CA PRO A 378 -52.14 7.71 -27.65
C PRO A 378 -52.01 7.37 -29.12
N LEU A 379 -53.13 6.94 -29.72
CA LEU A 379 -53.31 6.67 -31.14
C LEU A 379 -53.06 7.95 -31.94
N GLU A 380 -51.84 8.47 -31.91
CA GLU A 380 -51.43 9.58 -32.75
C GLU A 380 -51.24 9.03 -34.16
N ALA A 381 -52.22 9.41 -34.98
CA ALA A 381 -52.17 9.42 -36.43
C ALA A 381 -51.92 8.06 -37.09
N ARG A 382 -52.99 7.26 -37.12
CA ARG A 382 -53.30 6.45 -38.31
C ARG A 382 -53.23 7.39 -39.52
N GLY A 383 -52.08 7.38 -40.19
CA GLY A 383 -51.78 8.29 -41.28
C GLY A 383 -52.87 8.24 -42.33
N VAL A 384 -53.43 9.40 -42.63
CA VAL A 384 -54.02 9.63 -43.94
C VAL A 384 -52.91 9.38 -44.97
N PRO A 385 -53.12 8.53 -45.99
CA PRO A 385 -52.10 8.28 -47.01
C PRO A 385 -51.89 9.56 -47.84
N GLY A 386 -50.87 10.32 -47.46
CA GLY A 386 -50.38 11.49 -48.18
C GLY A 386 -49.54 11.05 -49.38
N ALA A 387 -49.83 11.68 -50.52
CA ALA A 387 -49.32 11.45 -51.85
C ALA A 387 -47.78 11.34 -51.98
N PRO A 388 -47.28 10.63 -53.02
CA PRO A 388 -45.86 10.54 -53.32
C PRO A 388 -45.30 11.90 -53.72
N SER A 389 -44.46 12.48 -52.85
CA SER A 389 -43.72 13.69 -53.16
C SER A 389 -42.40 13.32 -53.82
N CYS A 390 -42.13 14.01 -54.93
CA CYS A 390 -41.08 13.73 -55.89
C CYS A 390 -39.67 13.72 -55.29
N LEU A 391 -38.88 12.80 -55.83
CA LEU A 391 -37.42 12.78 -55.83
C LEU A 391 -36.85 14.17 -56.17
N THR A 392 -35.96 14.67 -55.33
CA THR A 392 -34.87 15.54 -55.78
C THR A 392 -33.55 14.86 -55.42
N PRO A 393 -32.72 14.51 -56.43
CA PRO A 393 -31.34 14.12 -56.23
C PRO A 393 -30.45 15.37 -56.28
N GLY A 394 -29.58 15.55 -55.29
CA GLY A 394 -28.59 16.63 -55.33
C GLY A 394 -27.94 16.88 -53.99
N ASP A 395 -26.72 16.36 -53.87
CA ASP A 395 -25.52 17.08 -53.43
C ASP A 395 -24.69 16.32 -52.39
N GLU A 396 -23.73 15.58 -52.96
CA GLU A 396 -22.37 15.45 -52.45
C GLU A 396 -21.83 16.80 -51.97
N MET A 397 -21.18 16.85 -50.81
CA MET A 397 -19.84 17.44 -50.73
C MET A 397 -19.09 17.04 -49.48
N CYS A 398 -17.84 16.66 -49.73
CA CYS A 398 -16.73 16.37 -48.84
C CYS A 398 -16.43 17.46 -47.80
N GLY A 399 -15.70 17.09 -46.76
CA GLY A 399 -14.97 18.05 -45.92
C GLY A 399 -14.21 17.42 -44.78
N GLU A 400 -13.04 16.86 -45.08
CA GLU A 400 -12.00 16.51 -44.11
C GLU A 400 -11.46 17.76 -43.39
N GLY A 401 -11.01 17.58 -42.15
CA GLY A 401 -10.23 18.50 -41.34
C GLY A 401 -9.64 17.77 -40.15
#